data_AF-A0A1W9ZAN1-F1
#
_entry.id   AF-A0A1W9ZAN1-F1
#
_cell.length_a   1.000
_cell.length_b   1.000
_cell.length_c   1.000
_cell.angle_alpha   90.00
_cell.angle_beta   90.00
_cell.angle_gamma   90.00
#
_symmetry.space_group_name_H-M   'P 1'
#
loop_
_entity.id
_entity.type
_entity.pdbx_description
1 polymer ?
#
loop_
_entity_poly.entity_id
_entity_poly.type
_entity_poly.pdbx_seq_one_letter_code
_entity_poly.pdbx_strand_id
1 'polypeptide(L)'
;MTSSRRGTDRPFTVIVCAACAVADELSVIDELRPAIRRCPHAMLVTASCMLGPLTCASRPAGGGVMAVLQPCTNDRVACGPAHWIGPIADSDAAAELREWLQLGQWETAPVPGRLGRQQRWVGGQSN
;
A
#
# COMPACT_ATOMS: atom_id res chain seq x y z
N MET A 1 15.41 27.23 9.52
CA MET A 1 14.34 26.53 8.78
C MET A 1 14.89 25.20 8.30
N THR A 2 14.55 24.11 8.98
CA THR A 2 14.89 22.77 8.50
C THR A 2 14.03 22.51 7.27
N SER A 3 14.65 22.41 6.09
CA SER A 3 13.97 21.98 4.87
C SER A 3 13.25 20.67 5.17
N SER A 4 11.92 20.69 5.12
CA SER A 4 11.13 19.46 5.24
C SER A 4 11.55 18.56 4.09
N ARG A 5 12.29 17.48 4.39
CA ARG A 5 12.73 16.54 3.36
C ARG A 5 11.50 16.07 2.58
N ARG A 6 11.48 16.39 1.29
CA ARG A 6 10.44 15.93 0.36
C ARG A 6 10.59 14.41 0.20
N GLY A 7 9.47 13.71 0.03
CA GLY A 7 9.48 12.30 -0.34
C GLY A 7 9.92 12.13 -1.79
N THR A 8 9.90 10.91 -2.30
CA THR A 8 10.24 10.62 -3.69
C THR A 8 9.37 11.39 -4.68
N ASP A 9 9.96 11.81 -5.79
CA ASP A 9 9.26 12.45 -6.92
C ASP A 9 8.72 11.42 -7.94
N ARG A 10 8.91 10.12 -7.69
CA ARG A 10 8.44 9.04 -8.57
C ARG A 10 6.91 8.91 -8.47
N PRO A 11 6.16 8.83 -9.59
CA PRO A 11 4.70 8.76 -9.53
C PRO A 11 4.19 7.36 -9.19
N PHE A 12 3.19 7.29 -8.33
CA PHE A 12 2.54 6.04 -7.95
C PHE A 12 1.11 6.28 -7.48
N THR A 13 0.30 5.23 -7.55
CA THR A 13 -1.03 5.18 -6.94
C THR A 13 -1.06 4.09 -5.88
N VAL A 14 -1.49 4.45 -4.66
CA VAL A 14 -1.79 3.48 -3.60
C VAL A 14 -3.30 3.33 -3.50
N ILE A 15 -3.78 2.10 -3.67
CA ILE A 15 -5.19 1.73 -3.54
C ILE A 15 -5.35 0.97 -2.24
N VAL A 16 -6.21 1.44 -1.35
CA VAL A 16 -6.47 0.84 -0.03
C VAL A 16 -7.86 0.22 -0.02
N CYS A 17 -7.94 -1.04 0.39
CA CYS A 17 -9.20 -1.76 0.58
C CYS A 17 -9.88 -1.30 1.88
N ALA A 18 -10.98 -0.56 1.75
CA ALA A 18 -11.77 -0.10 2.89
C ALA A 18 -12.61 -1.21 3.55
N ALA A 19 -12.95 -2.27 2.79
CA ALA A 19 -13.77 -3.39 3.26
C ALA A 19 -12.98 -4.46 4.05
N CYS A 20 -11.64 -4.34 4.08
CA CYS A 20 -10.73 -5.30 4.71
C CYS A 20 -10.44 -4.97 6.19
N ALA A 21 -10.92 -3.81 6.67
CA ALA A 21 -10.67 -3.36 8.03
C ALA A 21 -11.47 -4.21 9.03
N VAL A 22 -10.75 -4.87 9.95
CA VAL A 22 -11.34 -5.34 11.21
C VAL A 22 -11.51 -4.11 12.10
N ALA A 23 -12.65 -4.02 12.79
CA ALA A 23 -13.11 -2.80 13.45
C ALA A 23 -12.09 -2.17 14.43
N ASP A 24 -12.11 -0.84 14.45
CA ASP A 24 -11.50 0.14 15.37
C ASP A 24 -9.97 0.17 15.54
N GLU A 25 -9.36 1.22 14.95
CA GLU A 25 -8.53 2.25 15.62
C GLU A 25 -7.52 2.90 14.65
N LEU A 26 -7.19 2.26 13.53
CA LEU A 26 -6.21 2.76 12.56
C LEU A 26 -6.83 2.96 11.18
N SER A 27 -7.22 4.20 10.90
CA SER A 27 -7.46 4.64 9.53
C SER A 27 -6.12 4.67 8.80
N VAL A 28 -5.75 3.56 8.15
CA VAL A 28 -4.57 3.46 7.28
C VAL A 28 -4.53 4.61 6.27
N ILE A 29 -5.69 5.11 5.84
CA ILE A 29 -5.79 6.29 4.99
C ILE A 29 -5.21 7.54 5.67
N ASP A 30 -5.54 7.78 6.93
CA ASP A 30 -5.03 8.92 7.68
C ASP A 30 -3.54 8.79 7.95
N GLU A 31 -3.03 7.58 8.23
CA GLU A 31 -1.60 7.31 8.41
C GLU A 31 -0.76 7.49 7.14
N LEU A 32 -1.33 7.15 5.98
CA LEU A 32 -0.65 7.30 4.69
C LEU A 32 -0.72 8.72 4.13
N ARG A 33 -1.74 9.51 4.50
CA ARG A 33 -1.93 10.87 3.98
C ARG A 33 -0.70 11.78 4.14
N PRO A 34 0.03 11.79 5.27
CA PRO A 34 1.29 12.53 5.40
C PRO A 34 2.40 12.11 4.43
N ALA A 35 2.42 10.85 3.99
CA ALA A 35 3.38 10.35 3.00
C ALA A 35 3.04 10.85 1.60
N ILE A 36 1.77 10.70 1.22
CA ILE A 36 1.26 11.09 -0.09
C ILE A 36 1.42 12.60 -0.30
N ARG A 37 1.15 13.42 0.73
CA ARG A 37 1.38 14.88 0.68
C ARG A 37 2.83 15.28 0.50
N ARG A 38 3.80 14.41 0.81
CA ARG A 38 5.24 14.66 0.67
C ARG A 38 5.82 14.16 -0.65
N CYS A 39 5.11 13.30 -1.37
CA CYS A 39 5.57 12.70 -2.63
C CYS A 39 4.82 13.35 -3.80
N PRO A 40 5.48 14.17 -4.62
CA PRO A 40 4.85 14.72 -5.82
C PRO A 40 4.32 13.60 -6.70
N HIS A 41 3.14 13.82 -7.27
CA HIS A 41 2.47 12.84 -8.12
C HIS A 41 2.03 11.55 -7.41
N ALA A 42 2.07 11.44 -6.08
CA ALA A 42 1.42 10.33 -5.40
C ALA A 42 -0.12 10.49 -5.39
N MET A 43 -0.85 9.39 -5.53
CA MET A 43 -2.30 9.35 -5.30
C MET A 43 -2.67 8.27 -4.27
N LEU A 44 -3.66 8.59 -3.44
CA LEU A 44 -4.27 7.66 -2.50
C LEU A 44 -5.73 7.46 -2.90
N VAL A 45 -6.10 6.21 -3.13
CA VAL A 45 -7.43 5.79 -3.57
C VAL A 45 -8.00 4.83 -2.55
N THR A 46 -9.25 5.04 -2.16
CA THR A 46 -10.04 4.05 -1.41
C THR A 46 -10.86 3.22 -2.39
N ALA A 47 -10.84 1.91 -2.22
CA ALA A 47 -11.66 0.99 -3.01
C ALA A 47 -12.43 0.04 -2.08
N SER A 48 -13.52 -0.52 -2.61
CA SER A 48 -14.12 -1.73 -2.06
C SER A 48 -13.13 -2.91 -2.13
N CYS A 49 -13.53 -4.09 -1.63
CA CYS A 49 -12.59 -5.21 -1.57
C CYS A 49 -12.08 -5.63 -2.95
N MET A 50 -10.79 -5.42 -3.21
CA MET A 50 -10.13 -5.77 -4.48
C MET A 50 -10.02 -7.28 -4.72
N LEU A 51 -10.15 -8.09 -3.67
CA LEU A 51 -10.09 -9.56 -3.75
C LEU A 51 -11.48 -10.22 -3.76
N GLY A 52 -12.54 -9.45 -3.45
CA GLY A 52 -13.86 -9.96 -3.08
C GLY A 52 -14.07 -9.98 -1.54
N PRO A 53 -15.29 -9.69 -1.03
CA PRO A 53 -15.52 -9.57 0.41
C PRO A 53 -15.20 -10.84 1.21
N LEU A 54 -15.58 -12.02 0.68
CA LEU A 54 -15.41 -13.31 1.35
C LEU A 54 -13.94 -13.76 1.40
N THR A 55 -13.22 -13.61 0.30
CA THR A 55 -11.79 -13.93 0.17
C THR A 55 -10.91 -13.08 1.09
N CYS A 56 -11.29 -11.84 1.37
CA CYS A 56 -10.57 -11.04 2.35
C CYS A 56 -10.87 -11.48 3.80
N ALA A 57 -12.13 -11.74 4.13
CA ALA A 57 -12.51 -12.16 5.49
C ALA A 57 -11.93 -13.53 5.86
N SER A 58 -11.78 -14.45 4.90
CA SER A 58 -11.28 -15.80 5.13
C SER A 58 -9.75 -15.95 5.08
N ARG A 59 -8.99 -14.85 5.09
CA ARG A 59 -7.54 -14.90 4.91
C ARG A 59 -6.81 -15.44 6.14
N PRO A 60 -5.92 -16.46 5.99
CA PRO A 60 -5.17 -17.03 7.12
C PRO A 60 -4.02 -16.15 7.63
N ALA A 61 -3.63 -15.10 6.89
CA ALA A 61 -2.60 -14.14 7.32
C ALA A 61 -3.08 -13.18 8.44
N GLY A 62 -4.32 -13.33 8.91
CA GLY A 62 -4.94 -12.44 9.89
C GLY A 62 -5.78 -11.32 9.23
N GLY A 63 -6.61 -10.67 10.05
CA GLY A 63 -7.36 -9.49 9.65
C GLY A 63 -6.44 -8.27 9.47
N GLY A 64 -6.89 -7.30 8.67
CA GLY A 64 -6.14 -6.07 8.44
C GLY A 64 -6.33 -5.54 7.02
N VAL A 65 -6.01 -4.25 6.86
CA VAL A 65 -6.22 -3.53 5.61
C VAL A 65 -5.25 -4.04 4.54
N MET A 66 -5.75 -4.17 3.32
CA MET A 66 -4.92 -4.44 2.15
C MET A 66 -4.68 -3.18 1.35
N ALA A 67 -3.49 -3.07 0.79
CA ALA A 67 -3.16 -2.06 -0.19
C ALA A 67 -2.53 -2.66 -1.45
N VAL A 68 -2.64 -1.93 -2.55
CA VAL A 68 -1.90 -2.17 -3.79
C VAL A 68 -1.18 -0.89 -4.14
N LEU A 69 0.12 -0.98 -4.41
CA LEU A 69 0.87 0.08 -5.05
C LEU A 69 1.00 -0.24 -6.54
N GLN A 70 0.58 0.70 -7.37
CA GLN A 70 0.84 0.66 -8.81
C GLN A 70 1.78 1.83 -9.16
N PRO A 71 3.03 1.56 -9.59
CA PRO A 71 3.85 2.61 -10.17
C PRO A 71 3.17 3.10 -11.45
N CYS A 72 3.25 4.41 -11.72
CA CYS A 72 2.61 4.99 -12.89
C CYS A 72 3.42 6.13 -13.49
N THR A 73 3.04 6.56 -14.69
CA THR A 73 3.53 7.82 -15.27
C THR A 73 2.83 9.02 -14.63
N ASN A 74 3.28 10.24 -14.94
CA ASN A 74 2.61 11.48 -14.54
C ASN A 74 1.16 11.56 -15.07
N ASP A 75 0.92 10.99 -16.24
CA ASP A 75 -0.40 10.88 -16.88
C ASP A 75 -1.23 9.70 -16.37
N ARG A 76 -0.79 9.05 -15.28
CA ARG A 76 -1.48 7.96 -14.57
C ARG A 76 -1.60 6.67 -15.38
N VAL A 77 -0.72 6.47 -16.35
CA VAL A 77 -0.58 5.19 -17.05
C VAL A 77 0.23 4.24 -16.17
N ALA A 78 -0.31 3.06 -15.87
CA ALA A 78 0.40 2.04 -15.10
C ALA A 78 1.74 1.68 -15.77
N CYS A 79 2.82 1.65 -14.98
CA CYS A 79 4.12 1.18 -15.42
C CYS A 79 4.66 0.14 -14.44
N GLY A 80 5.16 -0.97 -14.98
CA GLY A 80 5.70 -2.05 -14.15
C GLY A 80 4.66 -2.81 -13.32
N PRO A 81 5.13 -3.75 -12.48
CA PRO A 81 4.27 -4.63 -11.70
C PRO A 81 3.57 -3.89 -10.56
N ALA A 82 2.35 -4.32 -10.24
CA ALA A 82 1.67 -3.92 -9.01
C ALA A 82 2.25 -4.65 -7.79
N HIS A 83 2.37 -3.94 -6.67
CA HIS A 83 2.84 -4.50 -5.41
C HIS A 83 1.67 -4.67 -4.46
N TRP A 84 1.31 -5.92 -4.17
CA TRP A 84 0.35 -6.26 -3.13
C TRP A 84 0.98 -6.12 -1.74
N ILE A 85 0.30 -5.41 -0.86
CA ILE A 85 0.80 -4.97 0.44
C ILE A 85 -0.24 -5.31 1.50
N GLY A 86 0.17 -6.06 2.51
CA GLY A 86 -0.60 -6.33 3.72
C GLY A 86 -0.61 -7.81 4.15
N PRO A 87 -1.34 -8.10 5.24
CA PRO A 87 -2.24 -7.19 5.96
C PRO A 87 -1.51 -6.07 6.72
N ILE A 88 -2.10 -4.88 6.72
CA ILE A 88 -1.68 -3.73 7.55
C ILE A 88 -2.57 -3.78 8.79
N ALA A 89 -2.02 -4.32 9.88
CA ALA A 89 -2.79 -4.65 11.09
C ALA A 89 -2.63 -3.62 12.22
N ASP A 90 -1.54 -2.84 12.21
CA ASP A 90 -1.17 -1.94 13.31
C ASP A 90 -0.45 -0.68 12.79
N SER A 91 -0.20 0.26 13.71
CA SER A 91 0.45 1.55 13.41
C SER A 91 1.88 1.37 12.92
N ASP A 92 2.58 0.34 13.39
CA ASP A 92 3.97 0.07 13.04
C ASP A 92 4.07 -0.45 11.60
N ALA A 93 3.11 -1.26 11.17
CA ALA A 93 2.93 -1.69 9.78
C ALA A 93 2.58 -0.50 8.87
N ALA A 94 1.70 0.40 9.32
CA ALA A 94 1.35 1.61 8.57
C ALA A 94 2.56 2.56 8.44
N ALA A 95 3.34 2.73 9.51
CA ALA A 95 4.55 3.55 9.53
C ALA A 95 5.63 3.01 8.58
N GLU A 96 5.83 1.69 8.55
CA GLU A 96 6.77 1.06 7.60
C GLU A 96 6.36 1.30 6.16
N LEU A 97 5.08 1.10 5.86
CA LEU A 97 4.56 1.33 4.52
C LEU A 97 4.79 2.78 4.13
N ARG A 98 4.48 3.72 5.02
CA ARG A 98 4.71 5.14 4.80
C ARG A 98 6.19 5.44 4.50
N GLU A 99 7.14 4.89 5.24
CA GLU A 99 8.56 5.11 5.00
C GLU A 99 9.00 4.54 3.64
N TRP A 100 8.61 3.29 3.37
CA TRP A 100 8.90 2.61 2.10
C TRP A 100 8.36 3.38 0.89
N LEU A 101 7.15 3.94 1.00
CA LEU A 101 6.57 4.83 0.00
C LEU A 101 7.37 6.13 -0.16
N GLN A 102 7.70 6.81 0.95
CA GLN A 102 8.43 8.07 0.89
C GLN A 102 9.81 7.93 0.26
N LEU A 103 10.46 6.78 0.45
CA LEU A 103 11.79 6.50 -0.10
C LEU A 103 11.75 6.00 -1.56
N GLY A 104 10.58 5.68 -2.11
CA GLY A 104 10.48 5.14 -3.47
C GLY A 104 11.03 3.72 -3.59
N GLN A 105 10.95 2.93 -2.53
CA GLN A 105 11.69 1.67 -2.42
C GLN A 105 11.11 0.52 -3.25
N TRP A 106 9.90 0.64 -3.80
CA TRP A 106 9.27 -0.41 -4.61
C TRP A 106 10.07 -0.82 -5.86
N GLU A 107 10.94 0.05 -6.37
CA GLU A 107 11.80 -0.27 -7.52
C GLU A 107 13.09 -1.01 -7.14
N THR A 108 13.53 -0.89 -5.88
CA THR A 108 14.88 -1.31 -5.46
C THR A 108 14.87 -2.30 -4.30
N ALA A 109 13.74 -2.46 -3.62
CA ALA A 109 13.57 -3.35 -2.48
C ALA A 109 12.19 -4.04 -2.55
N PRO A 110 12.10 -5.29 -2.07
CA PRO A 110 10.81 -5.97 -1.94
C PRO A 110 9.90 -5.22 -0.95
N VAL A 111 8.61 -5.55 -0.99
CA VAL A 111 7.66 -5.12 0.05
C VAL A 111 8.19 -5.59 1.42
N PRO A 112 8.15 -4.74 2.46
CA PRO A 112 8.68 -5.11 3.76
C PRO A 112 8.09 -6.41 4.30
N GLY A 113 8.90 -7.22 5.00
CA GLY A 113 8.56 -8.61 5.31
C GLY A 113 7.23 -8.81 6.04
N ARG A 114 6.86 -7.90 6.96
CA ARG A 114 5.56 -7.94 7.65
C ARG A 114 4.38 -7.62 6.73
N LEU A 115 4.61 -6.82 5.69
CA LEU A 115 3.64 -6.40 4.67
C LEU A 115 3.63 -7.29 3.41
N GLY A 116 4.63 -8.15 3.22
CA GLY A 116 4.74 -9.06 2.07
C GLY A 116 3.99 -10.39 2.23
N ARG A 117 3.29 -10.61 3.36
CA ARG A 117 2.69 -11.91 3.73
C ARG A 117 1.66 -12.44 2.73
N GLN A 118 1.05 -11.56 1.93
CA GLN A 118 0.10 -11.90 0.87
C GLN A 118 0.75 -12.39 -0.44
N GLN A 119 2.04 -12.15 -0.68
CA GLN A 119 2.72 -12.59 -1.92
C GLN A 119 2.75 -14.12 -2.06
N ARG A 120 2.58 -14.86 -0.95
CA ARG A 120 2.42 -16.33 -0.96
C ARG A 120 1.08 -16.81 -1.56
N TRP A 121 0.10 -15.93 -1.75
CA TRP A 121 -1.24 -16.26 -2.25
C TRP A 121 -1.48 -15.84 -3.71
N VAL A 122 -0.91 -14.72 -4.15
CA VAL A 122 -1.12 -14.19 -5.52
C VAL A 122 -0.26 -14.94 -6.57
N GLY A 123 0.68 -15.78 -6.15
CA GLY A 123 1.52 -16.60 -7.03
C GLY A 123 0.80 -17.69 -7.84
N GLY A 124 -0.53 -17.72 -7.84
CA GLY A 124 -1.35 -18.68 -8.58
C GLY A 124 -1.88 -18.17 -9.94
N GLN A 125 -1.47 -16.99 -10.42
CA GLN A 125 -1.91 -16.49 -11.73
C GLN A 125 -0.74 -16.06 -12.60
N SER A 126 0.00 -17.07 -13.07
CA SER A 126 0.84 -17.01 -14.27
C SER A 126 0.68 -18.33 -15.02
N ASN A 127 -0.33 -18.44 -15.87
CA ASN A 127 -0.22 -18.93 -17.26
C ASN A 127 -1.53 -18.67 -18.01
#